data_AF-A0A397KVF8-F1
#
_entry.id   AF-A0A397KVF8-F1
#
_cell.length_a   1.000
_cell.length_b   1.000
_cell.length_c   1.000
_cell.angle_alpha   90.00
_cell.angle_beta   90.00
_cell.angle_gamma   90.00
#
_symmetry.space_group_name_H-M   'P 1'
#
loop_
_entity.id
_entity.type
_entity.pdbx_description
1 polymer ?
#
loop_
_entity_poly.entity_id
_entity_poly.type
_entity_poly.pdbx_seq_one_letter_code
_entity_poly.pdbx_strand_id
1 'polypeptide(L)'
;MTTRQRTDLVSNIPALKNLDVMLTDCLDKFKDQDEFYYVTTDSPEHLNSNSTRNNDKWWLPTVKVPPNGLSETSKRFLLSQKECVSQVLKSALAINAEVLSQMETPESYIDSLPKNGKASLGDMIYRMITLDMFDVEKFLLEMDLSSEHKILDLQDKIEASVVIWKRKIVQKDNNKSSSPFSTNLSMEKRQLLEERAETILLLIKLRFPGISQSTLDISKIQFNKDIGLAIMESYSRVLESLAHTVLSRIEDVLEADQLTQESEVAVCKRDIVKEAESPKKEEGKDFCLLEERPKKSKSTISLSQVMQWNMEDHEQPKKEKNETPRKKLLTRVSSMINKKTSSYLESLGTTKSPKAWRYS
;
A
#
# COMPACT_ATOMS: atom_id res chain seq x y z
N MET A 1 9.97 39.17 -19.39
CA MET A 1 10.00 37.90 -18.64
C MET A 1 8.91 37.95 -17.59
N THR A 2 8.14 36.88 -17.41
CA THR A 2 7.13 36.77 -16.35
C THR A 2 7.58 35.74 -15.32
N THR A 3 7.43 36.06 -14.04
CA THR A 3 7.66 35.12 -12.94
C THR A 3 6.49 34.15 -12.86
N ARG A 4 6.77 32.85 -12.71
CA ARG A 4 5.77 31.81 -12.50
C ARG A 4 6.22 30.89 -11.36
N GLN A 5 5.26 30.29 -10.67
CA GLN A 5 5.54 29.24 -9.70
C GLN A 5 6.15 28.02 -10.40
N ARG A 6 7.03 27.30 -9.69
CA ARG A 6 7.71 26.10 -10.19
C ARG A 6 6.68 24.98 -10.44
N THR A 7 6.83 24.24 -11.53
CA THR A 7 5.80 23.32 -12.05
C THR A 7 5.39 22.24 -11.05
N ASP A 8 6.36 21.64 -10.37
CA ASP A 8 6.17 20.66 -9.29
C ASP A 8 5.32 21.24 -8.14
N LEU A 9 5.59 22.49 -7.73
CA LEU A 9 4.85 23.16 -6.67
C LEU A 9 3.42 23.54 -7.10
N VAL A 10 3.21 23.84 -8.38
CA VAL A 10 1.88 24.18 -8.92
C VAL A 10 0.93 23.00 -8.85
N SER A 11 1.40 21.78 -9.14
CA SER A 11 0.56 20.58 -9.05
C SER A 11 0.47 20.03 -7.63
N ASN A 12 1.59 19.89 -6.94
CA ASN A 12 1.65 19.08 -5.73
C ASN A 12 1.16 19.82 -4.48
N ILE A 13 1.38 21.14 -4.36
CA ILE A 13 0.92 21.88 -3.18
C ILE A 13 -0.61 21.91 -3.07
N PRO A 14 -1.38 22.22 -4.13
CA PRO A 14 -2.84 22.13 -4.07
C PRO A 14 -3.33 20.70 -3.81
N ALA A 15 -2.68 19.69 -4.38
CA ALA A 15 -3.03 18.29 -4.14
C ALA A 15 -2.86 17.93 -2.65
N LEU A 16 -1.72 18.26 -2.05
CA LEU A 16 -1.46 18.01 -0.63
C LEU A 16 -2.45 18.74 0.29
N LYS A 17 -2.79 20.00 -0.03
CA LYS A 17 -3.83 20.73 0.71
C LYS A 17 -5.21 20.07 0.62
N ASN A 18 -5.54 19.49 -0.53
CA ASN A 18 -6.80 18.76 -0.67
C ASN A 18 -6.80 17.50 0.20
N LEU A 19 -5.69 16.75 0.23
CA LEU A 19 -5.54 15.57 1.10
C LEU A 19 -5.66 15.93 2.59
N ASP A 20 -5.09 17.06 3.00
CA ASP A 20 -5.19 17.60 4.37
C ASP A 20 -6.64 17.92 4.76
N VAL A 21 -7.37 18.61 3.88
CA VAL A 21 -8.80 18.88 4.06
C VAL A 21 -9.60 17.58 4.14
N MET A 22 -9.33 16.60 3.27
CA MET A 22 -10.00 15.30 3.31
C MET A 22 -9.79 14.55 4.64
N LEU A 23 -8.57 14.61 5.21
CA LEU A 23 -8.30 14.02 6.53
C LEU A 23 -9.02 14.77 7.65
N THR A 24 -9.00 16.09 7.61
CA THR A 24 -9.68 16.94 8.60
C THR A 24 -11.20 16.70 8.57
N ASP A 25 -11.79 16.66 7.37
CA ASP A 25 -13.21 16.35 7.16
C ASP A 25 -13.56 14.93 7.63
N CYS A 26 -12.65 13.97 7.46
CA CYS A 26 -12.83 12.62 7.99
C CYS A 26 -12.93 12.63 9.51
N LEU A 27 -11.98 13.32 10.18
CA LEU A 27 -11.98 13.46 11.64
C LEU A 27 -13.22 14.19 12.15
N ASP A 28 -13.66 15.24 11.45
CA ASP A 28 -14.83 16.03 11.83
C ASP A 28 -16.14 15.21 11.79
N LYS A 29 -16.24 14.20 10.91
CA LYS A 29 -17.41 13.30 10.85
C LYS A 29 -17.56 12.38 12.06
N PHE A 30 -16.52 12.25 12.90
CA PHE A 30 -16.58 11.46 14.12
C PHE A 30 -17.22 12.20 15.31
N LYS A 31 -17.56 13.48 15.17
CA LYS A 31 -18.16 14.28 16.26
C LYS A 31 -19.49 13.73 16.79
N ASP A 32 -20.27 13.09 15.92
CA ASP A 32 -21.61 12.59 16.24
C ASP A 32 -21.64 11.06 16.46
N GLN A 33 -20.47 10.43 16.70
CA GLN A 33 -20.36 8.98 16.88
C GLN A 33 -20.28 8.63 18.37
N ASP A 34 -21.36 8.04 18.90
CA ASP A 34 -21.48 7.69 20.32
C ASP A 34 -21.43 6.17 20.60
N GLU A 35 -21.36 5.32 19.55
CA GLU A 35 -21.45 3.87 19.71
C GLU A 35 -20.18 3.22 20.27
N PHE A 36 -19.02 3.85 20.10
CA PHE A 36 -17.76 3.37 20.67
C PHE A 36 -17.12 4.46 21.52
N TYR A 37 -16.37 4.04 22.53
CA TYR A 37 -15.72 4.95 23.47
C TYR A 37 -14.33 4.44 23.86
N TYR A 38 -13.51 5.34 24.37
CA TYR A 38 -12.16 5.02 24.82
C TYR A 38 -12.07 5.02 26.34
N VAL A 39 -11.50 3.96 26.91
CA VAL A 39 -11.23 3.82 28.34
C VAL A 39 -9.75 4.11 28.60
N THR A 40 -9.47 5.01 29.54
CA THR A 40 -8.11 5.35 29.96
C THR A 40 -7.47 4.21 30.75
N THR A 41 -6.15 4.04 30.60
CA THR A 41 -5.34 2.96 31.19
C THR A 41 -5.44 2.82 32.70
N ASP A 42 -5.80 3.90 33.41
CA ASP A 42 -5.84 3.95 34.88
C ASP A 42 -7.25 3.72 35.47
N SER A 43 -8.25 3.40 34.63
CA SER A 43 -9.62 3.15 35.09
C SER A 43 -9.76 1.75 35.72
N PRO A 44 -10.55 1.57 36.79
CA PRO A 44 -10.80 0.25 37.38
C PRO A 44 -11.44 -0.75 36.39
N GLU A 45 -12.11 -0.29 35.33
CA GLU A 45 -12.59 -1.15 34.23
C GLU A 45 -11.46 -1.76 33.40
N HIS A 46 -10.30 -1.11 33.36
CA HIS A 46 -9.11 -1.58 32.66
C HIS A 46 -8.49 -2.82 33.32
N LEU A 47 -8.71 -3.00 34.63
CA LEU A 47 -8.20 -4.13 35.42
C LEU A 47 -9.03 -5.42 35.25
N ASN A 48 -10.33 -5.29 34.97
CA ASN A 48 -11.23 -6.43 34.72
C ASN A 48 -11.30 -6.82 33.24
N SER A 49 -10.75 -5.97 32.37
CA SER A 49 -10.71 -6.16 30.94
C SER A 49 -9.56 -7.08 30.56
N ASN A 50 -9.80 -8.40 30.62
CA ASN A 50 -8.99 -9.42 29.93
C ASN A 50 -9.10 -9.31 28.39
N SER A 51 -9.32 -8.11 27.85
CA SER A 51 -9.36 -7.86 26.41
C SER A 51 -7.99 -8.19 25.85
N THR A 52 -7.95 -9.25 25.05
CA THR A 52 -6.86 -9.71 24.19
C THR A 52 -6.19 -8.53 23.50
N ARG A 53 -5.18 -7.97 24.15
CA ARG A 53 -4.32 -6.91 23.62
C ARG A 53 -3.45 -7.48 22.51
N ASN A 54 -3.38 -6.78 21.38
CA ASN A 54 -2.09 -6.64 20.70
C ASN A 54 -1.21 -5.80 21.65
N ASN A 55 -0.30 -6.47 22.36
CA ASN A 55 0.38 -5.96 23.56
C ASN A 55 1.31 -4.77 23.31
N ASP A 56 1.53 -4.40 22.04
CA ASP A 56 2.63 -3.57 21.58
C ASP A 56 2.45 -2.07 21.82
N LYS A 57 1.23 -1.56 22.02
CA LYS A 57 0.96 -0.11 22.13
C LYS A 57 0.28 0.27 23.47
N TRP A 58 0.99 0.01 24.58
CA TRP A 58 0.47 0.16 25.95
C TRP A 58 0.05 1.58 26.34
N TRP A 59 0.53 2.61 25.64
CA TRP A 59 0.26 4.02 25.90
C TRP A 59 -1.03 4.53 25.26
N LEU A 60 -1.75 3.69 24.50
CA LEU A 60 -2.99 4.08 23.84
C LEU A 60 -4.23 3.69 24.68
N PRO A 61 -5.26 4.54 24.74
CA PRO A 61 -6.54 4.18 25.35
C PRO A 61 -7.18 2.97 24.67
N THR A 62 -7.83 2.11 25.46
CA THR A 62 -8.52 0.93 24.93
C THR A 62 -9.88 1.32 24.37
N VAL A 63 -10.15 0.98 23.12
CA VAL A 63 -11.48 1.15 22.52
C VAL A 63 -12.44 0.09 23.07
N LYS A 64 -13.68 0.51 23.34
CA LYS A 64 -14.80 -0.35 23.72
C LYS A 64 -15.98 -0.08 22.78
N VAL A 65 -16.69 -1.15 22.49
CA VAL A 65 -17.91 -1.18 21.67
C VAL A 65 -19.04 -1.80 22.49
N PRO A 66 -20.31 -1.68 22.07
CA PRO A 66 -21.44 -2.27 22.78
C PRO A 66 -21.31 -3.80 22.82
N PRO A 67 -21.90 -4.48 23.82
CA PRO A 67 -21.76 -5.93 23.99
C PRO A 67 -22.35 -6.76 22.83
N ASN A 68 -23.25 -6.17 22.03
CA ASN A 68 -23.82 -6.78 20.84
C ASN A 68 -23.16 -6.30 19.54
N GLY A 69 -22.00 -5.66 19.65
CA GLY A 69 -21.31 -5.00 18.55
C GLY A 69 -21.92 -3.66 18.13
N LEU A 70 -21.33 -3.08 17.09
CA LEU A 70 -21.76 -1.84 16.46
C LEU A 70 -23.01 -2.05 15.60
N SER A 71 -23.77 -0.98 15.39
CA SER A 71 -24.87 -0.98 14.42
C SER A 71 -24.33 -1.11 13.00
N GLU A 72 -25.15 -1.67 12.09
CA GLU A 72 -24.78 -1.77 10.67
C GLU A 72 -24.52 -0.40 10.02
N THR A 73 -25.21 0.64 10.49
CA THR A 73 -24.99 2.02 10.04
C THR A 73 -23.59 2.50 10.42
N SER A 74 -23.18 2.29 11.68
CA SER A 74 -21.88 2.69 12.20
C SER A 74 -20.74 1.88 11.58
N LYS A 75 -20.93 0.58 11.34
CA LYS A 75 -19.96 -0.24 10.58
C LYS A 75 -19.78 0.28 9.16
N ARG A 76 -20.87 0.54 8.43
CA ARG A 76 -20.78 1.10 7.07
C ARG A 76 -20.11 2.46 7.05
N PHE A 77 -20.39 3.30 8.04
CA PHE A 77 -19.71 4.58 8.21
C PHE A 77 -18.21 4.41 8.41
N LEU A 78 -17.78 3.55 9.35
CA LEU A 78 -16.37 3.27 9.61
C LEU A 78 -15.65 2.71 8.38
N LEU A 79 -16.27 1.78 7.65
CA LEU A 79 -15.70 1.24 6.41
C LEU A 79 -15.57 2.30 5.32
N SER A 80 -16.54 3.20 5.20
CA SER A 80 -16.46 4.33 4.26
C SER A 80 -15.33 5.31 4.64
N GLN A 81 -15.17 5.63 5.93
CA GLN A 81 -14.05 6.45 6.38
C GLN A 81 -12.71 5.74 6.18
N LYS A 82 -12.64 4.43 6.45
CA LYS A 82 -11.46 3.59 6.21
C LYS A 82 -10.99 3.69 4.76
N GLU A 83 -11.91 3.56 3.79
CA GLU A 83 -11.57 3.64 2.37
C GLU A 83 -11.12 5.05 1.98
N CYS A 84 -11.81 6.09 2.45
CA CYS A 84 -11.43 7.48 2.23
C CYS A 84 -9.99 7.76 2.72
N VAL A 85 -9.68 7.40 3.96
CA VAL A 85 -8.35 7.61 4.57
C VAL A 85 -7.28 6.77 3.87
N SER A 86 -7.62 5.54 3.45
CA SER A 86 -6.73 4.68 2.66
C SER A 86 -6.33 5.32 1.33
N GLN A 87 -7.27 5.98 0.63
CA GLN A 87 -6.98 6.71 -0.60
C GLN A 87 -6.09 7.93 -0.36
N VAL A 88 -6.32 8.66 0.75
CA VAL A 88 -5.45 9.76 1.14
C VAL A 88 -4.03 9.26 1.43
N LEU A 89 -3.89 8.19 2.22
CA LEU A 89 -2.61 7.58 2.54
C LEU A 89 -1.83 7.19 1.26
N LYS A 90 -2.49 6.50 0.32
CA LYS A 90 -1.90 6.11 -0.96
C LYS A 90 -1.44 7.32 -1.78
N SER A 91 -2.26 8.37 -1.82
CA SER A 91 -1.95 9.59 -2.57
C SER A 91 -0.78 10.36 -1.95
N ALA A 92 -0.74 10.47 -0.62
CA ALA A 92 0.36 11.09 0.11
C ALA A 92 1.68 10.33 -0.09
N LEU A 93 1.64 8.99 0.00
CA LEU A 93 2.77 8.11 -0.31
C LEU A 93 3.30 8.31 -1.73
N ALA A 94 2.41 8.40 -2.72
CA ALA A 94 2.79 8.59 -4.12
C ALA A 94 3.49 9.95 -4.34
N ILE A 95 2.95 11.03 -3.78
CA ILE A 95 3.59 12.37 -3.86
C ILE A 95 4.93 12.36 -3.13
N ASN A 96 5.02 11.75 -1.94
CA ASN A 96 6.27 11.67 -1.19
C ASN A 96 7.35 10.91 -1.98
N ALA A 97 7.00 9.77 -2.57
CA ALA A 97 7.90 8.98 -3.41
C ALA A 97 8.36 9.76 -4.66
N GLU A 98 7.45 10.49 -5.33
CA GLU A 98 7.79 11.33 -6.47
C GLU A 98 8.79 12.43 -6.07
N VAL A 99 8.54 13.14 -4.97
CA VAL A 99 9.42 14.21 -4.47
C VAL A 99 10.81 13.67 -4.12
N LEU A 100 10.88 12.53 -3.41
CA LEU A 100 12.13 11.86 -3.08
C LEU A 100 12.88 11.39 -4.34
N SER A 101 12.18 10.98 -5.39
CA SER A 101 12.79 10.61 -6.67
C SER A 101 13.48 11.79 -7.37
N GLN A 102 12.96 13.01 -7.17
CA GLN A 102 13.50 14.26 -7.73
C GLN A 102 14.65 14.84 -6.89
N MET A 103 14.78 14.45 -5.62
CA MET A 103 15.91 14.84 -4.78
C MET A 103 17.22 14.21 -5.26
N GLU A 104 18.27 15.03 -5.30
CA GLU A 104 19.61 14.59 -5.70
C GLU A 104 20.18 13.56 -4.73
N THR A 105 20.74 12.47 -5.26
CA THR A 105 21.44 11.46 -4.46
C THR A 105 22.80 12.02 -4.00
N PRO A 106 23.06 12.15 -2.70
CA PRO A 106 24.31 12.74 -2.20
C PRO A 106 25.55 11.92 -2.58
N GLU A 107 26.67 12.59 -2.89
CA GLU A 107 27.94 11.92 -3.24
C GLU A 107 28.43 10.99 -2.12
N SER A 108 28.25 11.37 -0.85
CA SER A 108 28.59 10.54 0.30
C SER A 108 27.86 9.20 0.32
N TYR A 109 26.59 9.18 -0.10
CA TYR A 109 25.84 7.92 -0.24
C TYR A 109 26.42 7.10 -1.38
N ILE A 110 26.67 7.72 -2.53
CA ILE A 110 27.22 7.04 -3.70
C ILE A 110 28.58 6.38 -3.39
N ASP A 111 29.45 7.07 -2.65
CA ASP A 111 30.76 6.56 -2.28
C ASP A 111 30.69 5.37 -1.30
N SER A 112 29.59 5.25 -0.55
CA SER A 112 29.34 4.12 0.34
C SER A 112 28.82 2.86 -0.37
N LEU A 113 28.41 2.97 -1.64
CA LEU A 113 27.76 1.88 -2.36
C LEU A 113 28.72 0.76 -2.77
N PRO A 114 28.24 -0.50 -2.80
CA PRO A 114 28.99 -1.61 -3.38
C PRO A 114 29.35 -1.39 -4.86
N LYS A 115 30.40 -2.09 -5.34
CA LYS A 115 30.90 -1.96 -6.73
C LYS A 115 29.86 -2.31 -7.82
N ASN A 116 28.86 -3.14 -7.51
CA ASN A 116 27.83 -3.53 -8.46
C ASN A 116 26.51 -3.92 -7.75
N GLY A 117 25.37 -3.80 -8.44
CA GLY A 117 24.05 -4.08 -7.86
C GLY A 117 23.88 -5.53 -7.39
N LYS A 118 24.57 -6.50 -8.01
CA LYS A 118 24.56 -7.88 -7.53
C LYS A 118 25.17 -8.02 -6.13
N ALA A 119 26.26 -7.29 -5.85
CA ALA A 119 26.89 -7.26 -4.54
C ALA A 119 26.00 -6.61 -3.47
N SER A 120 25.12 -5.67 -3.87
CA SER A 120 24.12 -5.08 -2.98
C SER A 120 22.97 -6.05 -2.68
N LEU A 121 22.38 -6.66 -3.71
CA LEU A 121 21.21 -7.55 -3.58
C LEU A 121 21.56 -8.92 -2.98
N GLY A 122 22.78 -9.40 -3.23
CA GLY A 122 23.13 -10.80 -3.02
C GLY A 122 22.57 -11.74 -4.10
N ASP A 123 23.05 -12.99 -4.11
CA ASP A 123 22.79 -13.94 -5.19
C ASP A 123 21.31 -14.33 -5.34
N MET A 124 20.59 -14.48 -4.22
CA MET A 124 19.18 -14.91 -4.24
C MET A 124 18.28 -13.84 -4.86
N ILE A 125 18.33 -12.62 -4.30
CA ILE A 125 17.48 -11.51 -4.74
C ILE A 125 17.81 -11.16 -6.20
N TYR A 126 19.11 -11.05 -6.53
CA TYR A 126 19.53 -10.77 -7.91
C TYR A 126 18.98 -11.80 -8.91
N ARG A 127 19.02 -13.09 -8.56
CA ARG A 127 18.49 -14.16 -9.41
C ARG A 127 16.98 -14.02 -9.62
N MET A 128 16.23 -13.79 -8.54
CA MET A 128 14.77 -13.64 -8.60
C MET A 128 14.35 -12.46 -9.47
N ILE A 129 14.96 -11.28 -9.27
CA ILE A 129 14.57 -10.07 -10.01
C ILE A 129 15.03 -10.09 -11.47
N THR A 130 15.96 -10.97 -11.85
CA THR A 130 16.47 -11.10 -13.23
C THR A 130 15.80 -12.21 -14.04
N LEU A 131 14.82 -12.92 -13.46
CA LEU A 131 14.03 -13.93 -14.19
C LEU A 131 13.28 -13.31 -15.36
N ASP A 132 13.15 -14.04 -16.46
CA ASP A 132 12.40 -13.58 -17.64
C ASP A 132 10.93 -13.36 -17.28
N MET A 133 10.33 -14.31 -16.54
CA MET A 133 9.01 -14.20 -15.95
C MET A 133 9.13 -13.72 -14.51
N PHE A 134 8.76 -12.46 -14.25
CA PHE A 134 8.81 -11.86 -12.92
C PHE A 134 7.41 -11.48 -12.46
N ASP A 135 7.11 -11.86 -11.22
CA ASP A 135 5.88 -11.55 -10.52
C ASP A 135 6.27 -11.01 -9.14
N VAL A 136 5.88 -9.76 -8.89
CA VAL A 136 6.27 -9.03 -7.69
C VAL A 136 5.63 -9.65 -6.44
N GLU A 137 4.41 -10.18 -6.55
CA GLU A 137 3.74 -10.81 -5.41
C GLU A 137 4.46 -12.09 -5.00
N LYS A 138 4.81 -12.94 -5.99
CA LYS A 138 5.61 -14.15 -5.73
C LYS A 138 6.98 -13.82 -5.17
N PHE A 139 7.64 -12.80 -5.71
CA PHE A 139 8.91 -12.32 -5.17
C PHE A 139 8.79 -11.96 -3.68
N LEU A 140 7.79 -11.15 -3.31
CA LEU A 140 7.59 -10.73 -1.91
C LEU A 140 7.19 -11.89 -0.98
N LEU A 141 6.57 -12.95 -1.50
CA LEU A 141 6.26 -14.16 -0.72
C LEU A 141 7.51 -15.00 -0.40
N GLU A 142 8.51 -14.98 -1.27
CA GLU A 142 9.79 -15.68 -1.07
C GLU A 142 10.77 -14.90 -0.17
N MET A 143 10.52 -13.59 0.03
CA MET A 143 11.34 -12.74 0.90
C MET A 143 10.95 -12.87 2.36
N ASP A 144 11.94 -12.81 3.25
CA ASP A 144 11.70 -12.78 4.68
C ASP A 144 11.28 -11.38 5.16
N LEU A 145 9.96 -11.18 5.27
CA LEU A 145 9.34 -9.93 5.72
C LEU A 145 8.81 -10.03 7.15
N SER A 146 9.42 -10.87 7.99
CA SER A 146 8.94 -11.16 9.36
C SER A 146 9.16 -10.04 10.37
N SER A 147 10.06 -9.10 10.10
CA SER A 147 10.40 -8.00 11.00
C SER A 147 10.71 -6.74 10.21
N GLU A 148 10.44 -5.57 10.80
CA GLU A 148 10.71 -4.26 10.18
C GLU A 148 12.15 -4.14 9.65
N HIS A 149 13.15 -4.53 10.45
CA HIS A 149 14.55 -4.48 10.04
C HIS A 149 14.87 -5.26 8.76
N LYS A 150 14.21 -6.41 8.54
CA LYS A 150 14.41 -7.22 7.33
C LYS A 150 13.74 -6.59 6.11
N ILE A 151 12.58 -5.98 6.31
CA ILE A 151 11.87 -5.24 5.26
C ILE A 151 12.70 -4.03 4.84
N LEU A 152 13.25 -3.29 5.80
CA LEU A 152 14.11 -2.13 5.55
C LEU A 152 15.45 -2.52 4.89
N ASP A 153 16.08 -3.61 5.33
CA ASP A 153 17.29 -4.15 4.68
C ASP A 153 17.02 -4.54 3.22
N LEU A 154 15.88 -5.16 2.92
CA LEU A 154 15.47 -5.46 1.55
C LEU A 154 15.29 -4.18 0.72
N GLN A 155 14.60 -3.18 1.29
CA GLN A 155 14.39 -1.88 0.65
C GLN A 155 15.73 -1.19 0.32
N ASP A 156 16.63 -1.07 1.31
CA ASP A 156 17.95 -0.46 1.16
C ASP A 156 18.78 -1.15 0.06
N LYS A 157 18.76 -2.49 0.02
CA LYS A 157 19.47 -3.27 -1.01
C LYS A 157 18.95 -3.00 -2.42
N ILE A 158 17.64 -2.87 -2.57
CA ILE A 158 16.99 -2.59 -3.85
C ILE A 158 17.31 -1.16 -4.29
N GLU A 159 17.15 -0.17 -3.41
CA GLU A 159 17.44 1.24 -3.69
C GLU A 159 18.91 1.45 -4.07
N ALA A 160 19.84 0.89 -3.29
CA ALA A 160 21.27 0.92 -3.59
C ALA A 160 21.57 0.36 -5.00
N SER A 161 20.88 -0.71 -5.40
CA SER A 161 21.06 -1.33 -6.71
C SER A 161 20.54 -0.47 -7.84
N VAL A 162 19.39 0.18 -7.65
CA VAL A 162 18.84 1.15 -8.61
C VAL A 162 19.81 2.31 -8.79
N VAL A 163 20.36 2.87 -7.72
CA VAL A 163 21.35 3.95 -7.80
C VAL A 163 22.60 3.50 -8.57
N ILE A 164 23.12 2.30 -8.30
CA ILE A 164 24.26 1.74 -9.03
C ILE A 164 23.95 1.58 -10.53
N TRP A 165 22.77 1.08 -10.89
CA TRP A 165 22.38 0.90 -12.29
C TRP A 165 22.21 2.23 -13.02
N LYS A 166 21.54 3.21 -12.41
CA LYS A 166 21.38 4.58 -12.94
C LYS A 166 22.74 5.24 -13.20
N ARG A 167 23.67 5.16 -12.25
CA ARG A 167 25.04 5.71 -12.41
C ARG A 167 25.80 5.06 -13.56
N LYS A 168 25.70 3.74 -13.73
CA LYS A 168 26.37 3.01 -14.82
C LYS A 168 25.82 3.36 -16.20
N ILE A 169 24.58 3.83 -16.31
CA ILE A 169 24.01 4.33 -17.57
C ILE A 169 24.69 5.66 -17.92
N VAL A 170 24.69 6.62 -17.00
CA VAL A 170 25.28 7.97 -17.21
C VAL A 170 26.78 7.90 -17.54
N GLN A 171 27.54 7.02 -16.89
CA GLN A 171 28.98 6.86 -17.16
C GLN A 171 29.28 6.30 -18.57
N LYS A 172 28.39 5.45 -19.11
CA LYS A 172 28.54 4.88 -20.46
C LYS A 172 28.29 5.92 -21.54
N ASP A 173 27.38 6.87 -21.30
CA ASP A 173 27.02 7.90 -22.27
C ASP A 173 28.07 9.04 -22.34
N ASN A 174 28.72 9.35 -21.21
CA ASN A 174 29.76 10.40 -21.15
C ASN A 174 31.15 9.91 -21.61
N ASN A 175 31.48 8.63 -21.46
CA ASN A 175 32.76 8.07 -21.89
C ASN A 175 32.58 7.13 -23.09
N LYS A 176 32.89 7.61 -24.31
CA LYS A 176 33.00 6.78 -25.53
C LYS A 176 34.13 5.73 -25.49
N SER A 177 34.90 5.64 -24.40
CA SER A 177 36.15 4.88 -24.34
C SER A 177 36.30 3.89 -23.16
N SER A 178 35.28 3.63 -22.35
CA SER A 178 35.40 2.57 -21.33
C SER A 178 35.19 1.17 -21.94
N SER A 179 36.25 0.36 -21.87
CA SER A 179 36.41 -1.05 -22.27
C SER A 179 35.12 -1.92 -22.28
N PRO A 180 34.97 -2.89 -23.22
CA PRO A 180 33.76 -3.73 -23.39
C PRO A 180 33.47 -4.71 -22.22
N PHE A 181 34.25 -4.68 -21.15
CA PHE A 181 34.28 -5.73 -20.15
C PHE A 181 33.82 -5.22 -18.77
N SER A 182 32.52 -5.02 -18.54
CA SER A 182 31.98 -5.01 -17.16
C SER A 182 30.45 -5.08 -16.98
N THR A 183 29.65 -5.42 -18.00
CA THR A 183 28.20 -5.65 -17.78
C THR A 183 27.58 -6.57 -18.82
N ASN A 184 27.30 -7.83 -18.46
CA ASN A 184 26.56 -8.78 -19.29
C ASN A 184 25.05 -8.47 -19.42
N LEU A 185 24.61 -7.27 -19.03
CA LEU A 185 23.21 -6.84 -19.09
C LEU A 185 23.06 -5.73 -20.12
N SER A 186 22.19 -5.96 -21.12
CA SER A 186 21.76 -4.96 -22.09
C SER A 186 21.09 -3.77 -21.40
N MET A 187 20.99 -2.64 -22.10
CA MET A 187 20.32 -1.43 -21.60
C MET A 187 18.84 -1.71 -21.28
N GLU A 188 18.15 -2.42 -22.17
CA GLU A 188 16.77 -2.88 -22.01
C GLU A 188 16.57 -3.71 -20.73
N LYS A 189 17.51 -4.64 -20.44
CA LYS A 189 17.46 -5.42 -19.19
C LYS A 189 17.64 -4.55 -17.94
N ARG A 190 18.35 -3.43 -18.00
CA ARG A 190 18.52 -2.54 -16.85
C ARG A 190 17.28 -1.70 -16.60
N GLN A 191 16.68 -1.17 -17.66
CA GLN A 191 15.41 -0.44 -17.57
C GLN A 191 14.31 -1.34 -16.99
N LEU A 192 14.24 -2.60 -17.44
CA LEU A 192 13.34 -3.59 -16.87
C LEU A 192 13.60 -3.83 -15.37
N LEU A 193 14.87 -3.93 -14.96
CA LEU A 193 15.22 -4.10 -13.54
C LEU A 193 14.89 -2.87 -12.70
N GLU A 194 15.01 -1.68 -13.27
CA GLU A 194 14.60 -0.42 -12.64
C GLU A 194 13.08 -0.37 -12.42
N GLU A 195 12.28 -0.64 -13.46
CA GLU A 195 10.81 -0.70 -13.36
C GLU A 195 10.36 -1.74 -12.32
N ARG A 196 11.02 -2.91 -12.29
CA ARG A 196 10.75 -3.95 -11.28
C ARG A 196 11.09 -3.47 -9.87
N ALA A 197 12.23 -2.81 -9.69
CA ALA A 197 12.64 -2.27 -8.41
C ALA A 197 11.66 -1.21 -7.90
N GLU A 198 11.26 -0.26 -8.75
CA GLU A 198 10.27 0.77 -8.42
C GLU A 198 8.92 0.13 -8.00
N THR A 199 8.49 -0.90 -8.72
CA THR A 199 7.26 -1.64 -8.37
C THR A 199 7.40 -2.37 -7.03
N ILE A 200 8.54 -3.01 -6.75
CA ILE A 200 8.80 -3.67 -5.46
C ILE A 200 8.75 -2.65 -4.32
N LEU A 201 9.46 -1.52 -4.47
CA LEU A 201 9.53 -0.46 -3.45
C LEU A 201 8.16 0.13 -3.16
N LEU A 202 7.35 0.36 -4.20
CA LEU A 202 5.96 0.81 -4.05
C LEU A 202 5.11 -0.20 -3.27
N LEU A 203 5.19 -1.50 -3.62
CA LEU A 203 4.42 -2.53 -2.93
C LEU A 203 4.87 -2.73 -1.47
N ILE A 204 6.16 -2.57 -1.17
CA ILE A 204 6.67 -2.58 0.21
C ILE A 204 6.03 -1.44 1.01
N LYS A 205 6.07 -0.20 0.50
CA LYS A 205 5.46 0.96 1.18
C LYS A 205 3.94 0.80 1.38
N LEU A 206 3.24 0.22 0.40
CA LEU A 206 1.79 -0.06 0.52
C LEU A 206 1.46 -1.18 1.51
N ARG A 207 2.30 -2.21 1.61
CA ARG A 207 2.08 -3.37 2.49
C ARG A 207 2.50 -3.11 3.93
N PHE A 208 3.48 -2.23 4.13
CA PHE A 208 3.99 -1.86 5.44
C PHE A 208 3.96 -0.33 5.63
N PRO A 209 2.76 0.28 5.70
CA PRO A 209 2.65 1.70 6.01
C PRO A 209 3.27 1.99 7.38
N GLY A 210 4.05 3.06 7.48
CA GLY A 210 4.74 3.44 8.72
C GLY A 210 6.07 2.73 8.98
N ILE A 211 6.63 2.01 8.00
CA ILE A 211 8.02 1.56 8.07
C ILE A 211 8.98 2.74 8.18
N SER A 212 10.08 2.55 8.91
CA SER A 212 11.16 3.53 8.99
C SER A 212 11.68 3.94 7.60
N GLN A 213 12.14 5.19 7.48
CA GLN A 213 12.72 5.70 6.24
C GLN A 213 13.98 4.91 5.87
N SER A 214 14.20 4.70 4.57
CA SER A 214 15.40 4.03 4.07
C SER A 214 16.65 4.88 4.26
N THR A 215 17.81 4.24 4.19
CA THR A 215 19.10 4.92 4.28
C THR A 215 19.28 5.96 3.16
N LEU A 216 18.79 5.66 1.95
CA LEU A 216 18.83 6.60 0.82
C LEU A 216 17.90 7.80 1.06
N ASP A 217 16.66 7.56 1.50
CA ASP A 217 15.68 8.60 1.76
C ASP A 217 16.19 9.56 2.85
N ILE A 218 16.72 9.01 3.95
CA ILE A 218 17.35 9.79 5.04
C ILE A 218 18.49 10.65 4.50
N SER A 219 19.37 10.07 3.68
CA SER A 219 20.50 10.80 3.10
C SER A 219 20.04 11.93 2.17
N LYS A 220 19.07 11.67 1.30
CA LYS A 220 18.46 12.68 0.42
C LYS A 220 17.87 13.84 1.21
N ILE A 221 17.10 13.55 2.26
CA ILE A 221 16.50 14.57 3.11
C ILE A 221 17.57 15.39 3.84
N GLN A 222 18.59 14.73 4.40
CA GLN A 222 19.65 15.38 5.18
C GLN A 222 20.47 16.37 4.34
N PHE A 223 20.79 16.02 3.10
CA PHE A 223 21.67 16.82 2.24
C PHE A 223 20.92 17.67 1.20
N ASN A 224 19.58 17.60 1.16
CA ASN A 224 18.76 18.41 0.26
C ASN A 224 18.94 19.92 0.54
N LYS A 225 19.09 20.70 -0.54
CA LYS A 225 19.18 22.16 -0.50
C LYS A 225 17.98 22.87 -1.15
N ASP A 226 17.09 22.11 -1.78
CA ASP A 226 15.90 22.64 -2.44
C ASP A 226 14.76 22.81 -1.44
N ILE A 227 14.41 24.06 -1.14
CA ILE A 227 13.36 24.40 -0.18
C ILE A 227 11.98 23.89 -0.65
N GLY A 228 11.70 23.93 -1.95
CA GLY A 228 10.42 23.47 -2.49
C GLY A 228 10.24 21.96 -2.34
N LEU A 229 11.29 21.18 -2.63
CA LEU A 229 11.28 19.73 -2.41
C LEU A 229 11.20 19.40 -0.91
N ALA A 230 11.89 20.15 -0.05
CA ALA A 230 11.81 19.95 1.40
C ALA A 230 10.40 20.16 1.95
N ILE A 231 9.69 21.20 1.49
CA ILE A 231 8.30 21.45 1.89
C ILE A 231 7.39 20.32 1.41
N MET A 232 7.51 19.89 0.15
CA MET A 232 6.65 18.82 -0.38
C MET A 232 6.93 17.47 0.29
N GLU A 233 8.19 17.10 0.52
CA GLU A 233 8.57 15.87 1.22
C GLU A 233 8.00 15.86 2.64
N SER A 234 8.27 16.92 3.41
CA SER A 234 7.85 16.98 4.81
C SER A 234 6.33 17.04 4.94
N TYR A 235 5.63 17.81 4.09
CA TYR A 235 4.17 17.90 4.14
C TYR A 235 3.51 16.57 3.74
N SER A 236 3.94 15.96 2.64
CA SER A 236 3.42 14.65 2.21
C SER A 236 3.66 13.57 3.27
N ARG A 237 4.84 13.53 3.90
CA ARG A 237 5.16 12.56 4.96
C ARG A 237 4.33 12.75 6.23
N VAL A 238 4.04 14.00 6.63
CA VAL A 238 3.15 14.27 7.76
C VAL A 238 1.72 13.79 7.46
N LEU A 239 1.22 14.03 6.25
CA LEU A 239 -0.10 13.54 5.83
C LEU A 239 -0.16 12.02 5.77
N GLU A 240 0.90 11.36 5.28
CA GLU A 240 1.04 9.91 5.33
C GLU A 240 0.93 9.39 6.77
N SER A 241 1.74 9.93 7.68
CA SER A 241 1.76 9.52 9.09
C SER A 241 0.41 9.71 9.77
N LEU A 242 -0.25 10.86 9.52
CA LEU A 242 -1.57 11.14 10.05
C LEU A 242 -2.63 10.19 9.49
N ALA A 243 -2.66 10.00 8.17
CA ALA A 243 -3.60 9.09 7.52
C ALA A 243 -3.43 7.65 8.02
N HIS A 244 -2.18 7.17 8.15
CA HIS A 244 -1.91 5.85 8.73
C HIS A 244 -2.40 5.75 10.18
N THR A 245 -2.20 6.80 10.98
CA THR A 245 -2.65 6.83 12.38
C THR A 245 -4.18 6.76 12.47
N VAL A 246 -4.89 7.56 11.68
CA VAL A 246 -6.36 7.55 11.63
C VAL A 246 -6.87 6.19 11.15
N LEU A 247 -6.26 5.63 10.10
CA LEU A 247 -6.60 4.31 9.58
C LEU A 247 -6.45 3.23 10.66
N SER A 248 -5.32 3.22 11.38
CA SER A 248 -5.08 2.29 12.49
C SER A 248 -6.14 2.42 13.59
N ARG A 249 -6.62 3.64 13.90
CA ARG A 249 -7.68 3.83 14.92
C ARG A 249 -9.02 3.29 14.47
N ILE A 250 -9.37 3.47 13.20
CA ILE A 250 -10.59 2.89 12.63
C ILE A 250 -10.50 1.36 12.65
N GLU A 251 -9.33 0.80 12.33
CA GLU A 251 -9.08 -0.64 12.39
C GLU A 251 -9.20 -1.21 13.81
N ASP A 252 -8.68 -0.50 14.83
CA ASP A 252 -8.83 -0.93 16.23
C ASP A 252 -10.30 -1.04 16.65
N VAL A 253 -11.16 -0.09 16.23
CA VAL A 253 -12.61 -0.09 16.52
C VAL A 253 -13.28 -1.28 15.83
N LEU A 254 -12.96 -1.51 14.55
CA LEU A 254 -13.51 -2.63 13.78
C LEU A 254 -13.04 -3.99 14.32
N GLU A 255 -11.81 -4.10 14.79
CA GLU A 255 -11.30 -5.31 15.44
C GLU A 255 -12.02 -5.59 16.76
N ALA A 256 -12.27 -4.55 17.57
CA ALA A 256 -13.04 -4.68 18.81
C ALA A 256 -14.51 -5.12 18.55
N ASP A 257 -15.15 -4.60 17.50
CA ASP A 257 -16.46 -5.07 17.04
C ASP A 257 -16.44 -6.56 16.66
N GLN A 258 -15.44 -6.97 15.88
CA GLN A 258 -15.31 -8.35 15.44
C GLN A 258 -15.10 -9.33 16.61
N LEU A 259 -14.28 -8.96 17.59
CA LEU A 259 -14.05 -9.76 18.81
C LEU A 259 -15.34 -9.95 19.63
N THR A 260 -16.21 -8.94 19.64
CA THR A 260 -17.48 -8.99 20.35
C THR A 260 -18.44 -10.00 19.70
N GLN A 261 -18.51 -10.01 18.37
CA GLN A 261 -19.30 -10.99 17.61
C GLN A 261 -18.76 -12.43 17.75
N GLU A 262 -17.43 -12.62 17.75
CA GLU A 262 -16.83 -13.95 17.98
C GLU A 262 -17.15 -14.48 19.40
N SER A 263 -17.23 -13.60 20.40
CA SER A 263 -17.63 -13.93 21.77
C SER A 263 -19.10 -14.34 21.86
N GLU A 264 -20.01 -13.63 21.18
CA GLU A 264 -21.44 -14.00 21.11
C GLU A 264 -21.65 -15.37 20.45
N VAL A 265 -20.96 -15.65 19.33
CA VAL A 265 -21.04 -16.96 18.66
C VAL A 265 -20.49 -18.07 19.57
N ALA A 266 -19.45 -17.79 20.36
CA ALA A 266 -18.90 -18.75 21.32
C ALA A 266 -19.82 -18.96 22.54
N VAL A 267 -20.56 -17.94 22.98
CA VAL A 267 -21.56 -18.05 24.06
C VAL A 267 -22.79 -18.80 23.56
N CYS A 268 -23.32 -18.47 22.38
CA CYS A 268 -24.46 -19.15 21.77
C CYS A 268 -24.18 -20.65 21.54
N LYS A 269 -22.95 -21.02 21.17
CA LYS A 269 -22.54 -22.44 21.08
C LYS A 269 -22.56 -23.15 22.43
N ARG A 270 -22.25 -22.47 23.55
CA ARG A 270 -22.32 -23.06 24.90
C ARG A 270 -23.75 -23.20 25.38
N ASP A 271 -24.65 -22.28 25.01
CA ASP A 271 -26.06 -22.33 25.40
C ASP A 271 -26.82 -23.40 24.60
N ILE A 272 -26.48 -23.64 23.33
CA ILE A 272 -26.98 -24.78 22.54
C ILE A 272 -26.52 -26.12 23.17
N VAL A 273 -25.29 -26.20 23.69
CA VAL A 273 -24.79 -27.40 24.39
C VAL A 273 -25.49 -27.61 25.73
N LYS A 274 -25.85 -26.53 26.45
CA LYS A 274 -26.59 -26.62 27.72
C LYS A 274 -28.08 -26.96 27.54
N GLU A 275 -28.71 -26.56 26.44
CA GLU A 275 -30.08 -27.01 26.11
C GLU A 275 -30.12 -28.47 25.62
N ALA A 276 -29.01 -29.01 25.09
CA ALA A 276 -28.91 -30.41 24.70
C ALA A 276 -28.61 -31.37 25.87
N GLU A 277 -28.19 -30.87 27.03
CA GLU A 277 -27.90 -31.68 28.23
C GLU A 277 -29.08 -31.65 29.23
N SER A 278 -30.12 -32.41 28.90
CA SER A 278 -31.03 -33.00 29.89
C SER A 278 -30.99 -34.54 29.76
N PRO A 279 -30.98 -35.30 30.87
CA PRO A 279 -30.24 -36.55 30.92
C PRO A 279 -31.05 -37.75 30.42
N LYS A 280 -30.46 -38.52 29.49
CA LYS A 280 -30.66 -39.98 29.44
C LYS A 280 -29.30 -40.66 29.42
N LYS A 281 -29.10 -41.48 30.45
CA LYS A 281 -27.97 -42.38 30.66
C LYS A 281 -27.77 -43.28 29.44
N GLU A 282 -26.53 -43.43 28.97
CA GLU A 282 -25.89 -44.75 28.85
C GLU A 282 -24.40 -44.62 28.53
N GLU A 283 -23.65 -45.57 29.08
CA GLU A 283 -22.19 -45.65 29.17
C GLU A 283 -21.52 -45.98 27.83
N GLY A 284 -20.29 -45.50 27.61
CA GLY A 284 -19.43 -46.11 26.59
C GLY A 284 -18.21 -45.33 26.10
N LYS A 285 -17.08 -45.57 26.77
CA LYS A 285 -15.68 -45.63 26.26
C LYS A 285 -14.97 -44.37 25.76
N ASP A 286 -13.87 -44.07 26.47
CA ASP A 286 -12.71 -43.27 26.07
C ASP A 286 -12.14 -43.65 24.69
N PHE A 287 -11.76 -42.66 23.88
CA PHE A 287 -10.35 -42.47 23.45
C PHE A 287 -10.15 -41.12 22.75
N CYS A 288 -9.06 -40.43 23.11
CA CYS A 288 -8.63 -39.11 22.63
C CYS A 288 -8.30 -39.05 21.13
N LEU A 289 -8.60 -37.91 20.50
CA LEU A 289 -7.84 -37.43 19.35
C LEU A 289 -7.60 -35.92 19.47
N LEU A 290 -6.32 -35.58 19.57
CA LEU A 290 -5.78 -34.23 19.52
C LEU A 290 -6.08 -33.64 18.14
N GLU A 291 -6.95 -32.64 18.05
CA GLU A 291 -7.00 -31.74 16.89
C GLU A 291 -6.28 -30.43 17.20
N GLU A 292 -5.20 -30.21 16.46
CA GLU A 292 -4.39 -29.01 16.47
C GLU A 292 -5.20 -27.80 15.97
N ARG A 293 -5.01 -26.66 16.65
CA ARG A 293 -5.62 -25.37 16.27
C ARG A 293 -5.19 -24.96 14.85
N PRO A 294 -6.11 -24.47 13.99
CA PRO A 294 -5.70 -23.78 12.78
C PRO A 294 -5.13 -22.40 13.14
N LYS A 295 -3.85 -22.17 12.80
CA LYS A 295 -3.25 -20.83 12.78
C LYS A 295 -3.97 -20.01 11.71
N LYS A 296 -4.80 -19.04 12.11
CA LYS A 296 -5.43 -18.06 11.21
C LYS A 296 -4.33 -17.28 10.48
N SER A 297 -4.09 -17.57 9.20
CA SER A 297 -3.38 -16.66 8.30
C SER A 297 -4.29 -15.49 7.96
N LYS A 298 -3.78 -14.26 8.07
CA LYS A 298 -4.47 -13.04 7.64
C LYS A 298 -4.81 -13.18 6.15
N SER A 299 -6.05 -12.87 5.77
CA SER A 299 -6.53 -12.92 4.39
C SER A 299 -5.75 -11.93 3.52
N THR A 300 -4.94 -12.46 2.62
CA THR A 300 -4.23 -11.67 1.60
C THR A 300 -5.24 -11.20 0.55
N ILE A 301 -5.51 -9.89 0.50
CA ILE A 301 -6.27 -9.27 -0.60
C ILE A 301 -5.42 -9.41 -1.87
N SER A 302 -5.98 -10.00 -2.93
CA SER A 302 -5.29 -10.18 -4.21
C SER A 302 -5.20 -8.85 -4.97
N LEU A 303 -4.07 -8.55 -5.62
CA LEU A 303 -3.88 -7.35 -6.43
C LEU A 303 -4.94 -7.16 -7.53
N SER A 304 -5.56 -8.23 -8.02
CA SER A 304 -6.65 -8.14 -8.99
C SER A 304 -7.83 -7.32 -8.44
N GLN A 305 -8.09 -7.40 -7.14
CA GLN A 305 -9.15 -6.64 -6.47
C GLN A 305 -8.77 -5.17 -6.22
N VAL A 306 -7.47 -4.84 -6.27
CA VAL A 306 -6.95 -3.48 -6.12
C VAL A 306 -6.89 -2.74 -7.46
N MET A 307 -6.70 -3.46 -8.57
CA MET A 307 -6.54 -2.84 -9.90
C MET A 307 -7.84 -2.76 -10.75
N GLN A 308 -8.97 -3.28 -10.25
CA GLN A 308 -10.18 -3.45 -11.09
C GLN A 308 -11.26 -2.37 -10.92
N TRP A 309 -11.00 -1.27 -10.21
CA TRP A 309 -11.99 -0.22 -9.96
C TRP A 309 -11.72 1.06 -10.76
N ASN A 310 -12.09 1.02 -12.05
CA ASN A 310 -12.77 2.09 -12.81
C ASN A 310 -12.85 1.71 -14.30
N MET A 311 -13.84 0.89 -14.64
CA MET A 311 -14.45 0.83 -15.98
C MET A 311 -15.91 0.39 -15.80
N GLU A 312 -16.76 1.29 -15.34
CA GLU A 312 -18.21 1.18 -15.56
C GLU A 312 -18.65 2.43 -16.32
N ASP A 313 -18.55 2.35 -17.65
CA ASP A 313 -19.35 3.21 -18.53
C ASP A 313 -20.82 2.79 -18.40
N HIS A 314 -21.67 3.78 -18.16
CA HIS A 314 -23.12 3.63 -18.16
C HIS A 314 -23.64 3.21 -19.54
N GLU A 315 -24.15 1.99 -19.68
CA GLU A 315 -25.18 1.69 -20.70
C GLU A 315 -26.32 0.82 -20.14
N GLN A 316 -27.54 1.21 -20.53
CA GLN A 316 -28.83 0.67 -20.09
C GLN A 316 -29.17 -0.71 -20.71
N PRO A 317 -30.09 -1.49 -20.10
CA PRO A 317 -30.30 -2.89 -20.48
C PRO A 317 -31.29 -3.07 -21.64
N LYS A 318 -31.02 -4.05 -22.52
CA LYS A 318 -32.02 -4.66 -23.41
C LYS A 318 -31.93 -6.21 -23.38
N LYS A 319 -33.09 -6.82 -23.59
CA LYS A 319 -33.54 -8.16 -23.18
C LYS A 319 -32.97 -9.37 -23.96
N GLU A 320 -32.82 -10.47 -23.21
CA GLU A 320 -33.02 -11.92 -23.46
C GLU A 320 -32.68 -12.58 -24.83
N LYS A 321 -31.91 -13.68 -24.80
CA LYS A 321 -32.40 -15.08 -24.84
C LYS A 321 -31.27 -16.14 -24.92
N ASN A 322 -31.35 -17.11 -24.00
CA ASN A 322 -31.08 -18.56 -24.04
C ASN A 322 -29.94 -19.24 -24.83
N GLU A 323 -29.42 -20.28 -24.15
CA GLU A 323 -28.84 -21.56 -24.59
C GLU A 323 -27.30 -21.74 -24.67
N THR A 324 -26.85 -22.80 -23.97
CA THR A 324 -25.59 -23.55 -24.14
C THR A 324 -26.00 -25.00 -24.54
N PRO A 325 -25.11 -25.95 -24.94
CA PRO A 325 -23.66 -25.97 -24.80
C PRO A 325 -22.82 -26.66 -25.94
N ARG A 326 -21.48 -26.64 -25.72
CA ARG A 326 -20.43 -27.63 -26.12
C ARG A 326 -19.65 -27.48 -27.45
N LYS A 327 -18.31 -27.40 -27.22
CA LYS A 327 -17.18 -28.17 -27.80
C LYS A 327 -16.35 -27.57 -28.95
N LYS A 328 -15.02 -27.60 -28.68
CA LYS A 328 -13.84 -27.69 -29.58
C LYS A 328 -13.42 -26.41 -30.32
N LEU A 329 -12.25 -25.86 -29.98
CA LEU A 329 -10.96 -26.21 -30.60
C LEU A 329 -9.89 -25.19 -30.17
N LEU A 330 -8.78 -25.69 -29.63
CA LEU A 330 -7.50 -24.98 -29.68
C LEU A 330 -7.21 -24.64 -31.15
N THR A 331 -6.82 -23.40 -31.41
CA THR A 331 -5.69 -22.94 -32.25
C THR A 331 -5.96 -21.49 -32.64
N ARG A 332 -4.91 -20.65 -32.62
CA ARG A 332 -4.80 -19.30 -33.23
C ARG A 332 -4.79 -18.12 -32.25
N VAL A 333 -3.74 -18.08 -31.41
CA VAL A 333 -3.17 -16.81 -30.93
C VAL A 333 -1.79 -16.69 -31.57
N SER A 334 -1.71 -16.03 -32.72
CA SER A 334 -0.50 -15.49 -33.35
C SER A 334 -0.93 -14.81 -34.65
N SER A 335 -1.42 -13.57 -34.56
CA SER A 335 -1.46 -12.56 -35.65
C SER A 335 -2.39 -11.41 -35.29
N MET A 336 -2.04 -10.59 -34.29
CA MET A 336 -2.41 -9.16 -34.22
C MET A 336 -1.45 -8.43 -33.26
N ILE A 337 -0.15 -8.44 -33.57
CA ILE A 337 0.81 -7.50 -33.00
C ILE A 337 1.43 -6.76 -34.18
N ASN A 338 0.69 -5.77 -34.68
CA ASN A 338 1.22 -4.64 -35.45
C ASN A 338 0.08 -3.66 -35.72
N LYS A 339 -0.33 -2.92 -34.68
CA LYS A 339 -0.92 -1.60 -34.85
C LYS A 339 -0.35 -0.68 -33.76
N LYS A 340 0.39 0.32 -34.23
CA LYS A 340 0.95 1.45 -33.48
C LYS A 340 -0.04 1.94 -32.41
N THR A 341 0.35 1.86 -31.14
CA THR A 341 -0.28 2.61 -30.05
C THR A 341 0.41 3.97 -29.98
N SER A 342 -0.20 4.95 -30.64
CA SER A 342 -0.01 6.37 -30.34
C SER A 342 -0.46 6.61 -28.90
N SER A 343 0.41 7.16 -28.07
CA SER A 343 0.11 7.52 -26.68
C SER A 343 -1.00 8.56 -26.62
N TYR A 344 -2.01 8.29 -25.79
CA TYR A 344 -3.20 9.12 -25.57
C TYR A 344 -2.93 10.45 -24.83
N LEU A 345 -1.68 10.90 -24.73
CA LEU A 345 -1.29 12.16 -24.08
C LEU A 345 -1.05 13.34 -25.04
N GLU A 346 -1.30 13.16 -26.34
CA GLU A 346 -1.01 14.20 -27.36
C GLU A 346 -2.27 14.88 -27.95
N SER A 347 -3.48 14.62 -27.44
CA SER A 347 -4.73 15.11 -28.03
C SER A 347 -5.51 16.17 -27.21
N LEU A 348 -4.90 16.84 -26.22
CA LEU A 348 -5.55 17.97 -25.52
C LEU A 348 -4.87 19.32 -25.77
N GLY A 349 -4.18 19.46 -26.90
CA GLY A 349 -3.41 20.63 -27.26
C GLY A 349 -4.02 21.55 -28.32
N THR A 350 -5.35 21.64 -28.50
CA THR A 350 -5.93 22.70 -29.36
C THR A 350 -7.33 23.12 -28.92
N THR A 351 -7.44 24.08 -28.01
CA THR A 351 -8.60 24.99 -27.96
C THR A 351 -8.09 26.43 -27.98
N LYS A 352 -8.45 27.13 -29.06
CA LYS A 352 -8.17 28.55 -29.27
C LYS A 352 -8.94 29.37 -28.25
N SER A 353 -8.24 30.33 -27.63
CA SER A 353 -8.77 31.34 -26.72
C SER A 353 -9.80 32.26 -27.42
N PRO A 354 -11.00 32.51 -26.86
CA PRO A 354 -11.89 33.57 -27.34
C PRO A 354 -11.35 34.94 -26.92
N LYS A 355 -11.08 35.80 -27.90
CA LYS A 355 -10.70 37.19 -27.67
C LYS A 355 -11.86 37.98 -27.05
N ALA A 356 -11.55 38.71 -25.99
CA ALA A 356 -12.35 39.80 -25.46
C ALA A 356 -12.52 40.91 -26.51
N TRP A 357 -13.75 41.39 -26.68
CA TRP A 357 -14.04 42.66 -27.37
C TRP A 357 -14.59 43.65 -26.33
N ARG A 358 -13.86 44.75 -26.14
CA ARG A 358 -14.31 45.96 -25.46
C ARG A 358 -15.04 46.87 -26.46
N TYR A 359 -16.03 47.56 -25.94
CA TYR A 359 -16.69 48.78 -26.42
C TYR A 359 -15.96 49.61 -27.49
N SER A 360 -16.67 49.90 -28.58
CA SER A 360 -17.05 51.25 -29.02
C SER A 360 -18.29 51.14 -29.91
#